data_AF-A0ABD6BEJ2-F1
#
_entry.id   AF-A0ABD6BEJ2-F1
#
_cell.length_a   1.000
_cell.length_b   1.000
_cell.length_c   1.000
_cell.angle_alpha   90.00
_cell.angle_beta   90.00
_cell.angle_gamma   90.00
#
_symmetry.space_group_name_H-M   'P 1'
#
loop_
_entity.id
_entity.type
_entity.pdbx_description
1 polymer ?
#
loop_
_entity_poly.entity_id
_entity_poly.type
_entity_poly.pdbx_seq_one_letter_code
_entity_poly.pdbx_strand_id
1 'polypeptide(L)' 'MSDDTVYVADGSTRYHEYRECQGLSHAREIYERPRSSVPEEFTLCKLCSGAYHLDSSDRPMVTASRLEDLDPDDVG' A
#
# COMPACT_ATOMS: atom_id res chain seq x y z
N MET A 1 23.29 7.86 9.74
CA MET A 1 22.42 7.00 8.91
C MET A 1 21.26 6.63 9.80
N SER A 2 20.03 6.98 9.40
CA SER A 2 18.85 6.54 10.16
C SER A 2 18.72 5.04 9.95
N ASP A 3 18.85 4.26 11.02
CA ASP A 3 18.53 2.83 10.94
C ASP A 3 17.01 2.73 10.72
N ASP A 4 16.62 2.09 9.62
CA ASP A 4 15.22 1.99 9.24
C ASP A 4 14.50 1.13 10.29
N THR A 5 13.49 1.69 10.95
CA THR A 5 12.76 0.99 12.01
C THR A 5 11.73 0.07 11.38
N VAL A 6 11.79 -1.21 11.72
CA VAL A 6 10.87 -2.24 11.23
C VAL A 6 10.06 -2.86 12.36
N TYR A 7 8.93 -3.43 11.98
CA TYR A 7 7.94 -4.00 12.88
C TYR A 7 7.85 -5.51 12.66
N VAL A 8 7.88 -6.27 13.75
CA VAL A 8 7.85 -7.74 13.71
C VAL A 8 6.75 -8.23 14.64
N ALA A 9 5.84 -9.04 14.13
CA ALA A 9 4.83 -9.69 14.95
C ALA A 9 5.43 -10.87 15.73
N ASP A 10 5.00 -11.07 16.98
CA ASP A 10 5.41 -12.24 17.76
C ASP A 10 5.09 -13.56 17.02
N GLY A 11 6.05 -14.49 17.03
CA GLY A 11 5.93 -15.78 16.35
C GLY A 11 5.93 -15.72 14.81
N SER A 12 6.19 -14.56 14.20
CA SER A 12 6.28 -14.41 12.74
C SER A 12 7.73 -14.32 12.27
N THR A 13 8.01 -14.86 11.08
CA THR A 13 9.29 -14.69 10.36
C THR A 13 9.20 -13.60 9.28
N ARG A 14 8.21 -12.71 9.39
CA ARG A 14 8.04 -11.57 8.49
C ARG A 14 8.27 -10.26 9.23
N TYR A 15 9.02 -9.36 8.60
CA TYR A 15 9.16 -7.98 9.06
C TYR A 15 8.38 -7.02 8.17
N HIS A 16 7.99 -5.90 8.74
CA HIS A 16 7.13 -4.90 8.11
C HIS A 16 7.79 -3.53 8.21
N GLU A 17 7.72 -2.72 7.15
CA GLU A 17 8.23 -1.35 7.14
C GLU A 17 7.23 -0.36 7.76
N TYR A 18 5.95 -0.73 7.81
CA TYR A 18 4.86 0.11 8.29
C TYR A 18 4.10 -0.56 9.44
N ARG A 19 3.91 0.15 10.55
CA ARG A 19 3.14 -0.32 11.71
C ARG A 19 1.66 -0.55 11.38
N GLU A 20 1.13 0.21 10.43
CA GLU A 20 -0.25 0.14 9.94
C GLU A 20 -0.49 -0.93 8.87
N CYS A 21 0.55 -1.71 8.52
CA CYS A 21 0.43 -2.78 7.53
C CYS A 21 -0.70 -3.75 7.95
N GLN A 22 -1.63 -4.03 7.02
CA GLN A 22 -2.74 -4.99 7.25
C GLN A 22 -2.24 -6.39 7.67
N GLY A 23 -1.02 -6.76 7.29
CA GLY A 23 -0.39 -8.01 7.76
C GLY A 23 -0.16 -8.06 9.27
N LEU A 24 -0.22 -6.92 9.98
CA LEU A 24 -0.10 -6.81 11.43
C LEU A 24 -1.47 -6.75 12.15
N SER A 25 -2.59 -6.65 11.43
CA SER A 25 -3.92 -6.46 12.04
C SER A 25 -4.36 -7.59 12.97
N HIS A 26 -3.79 -8.79 12.81
CA HIS A 26 -4.04 -9.95 13.66
C HIS A 26 -2.88 -10.27 14.61
N ALA A 27 -1.83 -9.44 14.65
CA ALA A 27 -0.69 -9.66 15.53
C ALA A 27 -1.13 -9.47 16.99
N ARG A 28 -0.75 -10.44 17.84
CA ARG A 28 -0.98 -10.33 19.29
C ARG A 28 -0.08 -9.28 19.91
N GLU A 29 1.17 -9.27 19.49
CA GLU A 29 2.20 -8.34 19.93
C GLU A 29 3.05 -7.94 18.73
N ILE A 30 3.50 -6.68 18.72
CA ILE A 30 4.31 -6.09 17.65
C ILE A 30 5.56 -5.48 18.29
N TYR A 31 6.72 -5.91 17.83
CA TYR A 31 8.01 -5.41 18.29
C TYR A 31 8.62 -4.44 17.28
N GLU A 32 9.05 -3.29 17.78
CA GLU A 32 9.81 -2.29 17.02
C GLU A 32 11.30 -2.60 17.15
N ARG A 33 11.98 -2.81 16.02
CA ARG A 33 13.40 -3.14 16.03
C ARG A 33 14.12 -2.43 14.86
N PRO A 34 15.40 -2.10 15.03
CA PRO A 34 16.22 -1.64 13.91
C PRO A 34 16.33 -2.74 12.83
N ARG A 35 16.26 -2.36 11.55
CA ARG A 35 16.36 -3.29 10.41
C ARG A 35 17.65 -4.11 10.47
N SER A 36 18.73 -3.52 10.98
CA SER A 36 20.04 -4.17 11.15
C SER A 36 20.04 -5.28 12.19
N SER A 37 19.06 -5.33 13.10
CA SER A 37 18.93 -6.40 14.11
C SER A 37 17.94 -7.49 13.73
N VAL A 38 17.27 -7.38 12.59
CA VAL A 38 16.37 -8.42 12.09
C VAL A 38 17.19 -9.54 11.43
N PRO A 39 17.02 -10.81 11.83
CA PRO A 39 17.75 -11.93 11.24
C PRO A 39 17.53 -12.06 9.73
N GLU A 40 18.54 -12.55 9.00
CA GLU A 40 18.49 -12.67 7.53
C GLU A 40 17.41 -13.66 7.03
N GLU A 41 16.98 -14.61 7.88
CA GLU A 41 15.89 -15.54 7.59
C GLU A 41 14.51 -14.86 7.53
N PHE A 42 14.39 -13.65 8.10
CA PHE A 42 13.12 -12.93 8.08
C PHE A 42 12.89 -12.34 6.70
N THR A 43 11.65 -12.46 6.24
CA THR A 43 11.24 -12.00 4.92
C THR A 43 10.44 -10.72 5.01
N LEU A 44 10.65 -9.79 4.07
CA LEU A 44 9.81 -8.59 3.98
C LEU A 44 8.36 -9.00 3.73
N CYS A 45 7.43 -8.40 4.46
CA CYS A 45 6.02 -8.59 4.21
C CYS A 45 5.70 -8.23 2.75
N LYS A 46 4.99 -9.13 2.05
CA LYS A 46 4.62 -8.93 0.65
C LYS A 46 3.83 -7.62 0.40
N LEU A 47 3.01 -7.19 1.37
CA LEU A 47 2.29 -5.92 1.31
C LEU A 47 3.25 -4.72 1.41
N CYS A 48 4.23 -4.78 2.32
CA CYS A 48 5.24 -3.73 2.47
C CYS A 48 6.18 -3.68 1.26
N SER A 49 6.56 -4.84 0.69
CA SER A 49 7.42 -4.92 -0.50
C SER A 49 6.81 -4.34 -1.79
N GLY A 50 5.55 -3.91 -1.76
CA GLY A 50 4.84 -3.45 -2.96
C GLY A 50 4.45 -4.58 -3.92
N ALA A 51 4.70 -5.86 -3.60
CA ALA A 51 4.28 -6.99 -4.43
C ALA A 51 2.75 -7.06 -4.61
N TYR A 52 1.99 -6.42 -3.72
CA TYR A 52 0.58 -6.10 -3.93
C TYR A 52 0.47 -4.62 -4.32
N HIS A 53 0.78 -4.29 -5.58
CA HIS A 53 0.26 -3.07 -6.18
C HIS A 53 -1.27 -3.23 -6.23
N LEU A 54 -1.95 -2.82 -5.17
CA LEU A 54 -3.30 -2.29 -5.32
C LEU A 54 -3.10 -1.03 -6.14
N ASP A 55 -3.38 -1.15 -7.43
CA ASP A 55 -3.53 -0.03 -8.34
C ASP A 55 -4.68 0.85 -7.81
N SER A 56 -4.38 1.66 -6.79
CA SER A 56 -5.25 2.72 -6.28
C SER A 56 -5.08 4.00 -7.08
N SER A 57 -4.50 3.90 -8.29
CA SER A 57 -4.39 4.98 -9.26
C SER A 57 -5.24 4.74 -10.51
N ASP A 58 -6.21 3.84 -10.49
CA ASP A 58 -7.38 3.99 -11.36
C ASP A 58 -8.47 4.76 -10.60
N ARG A 59 -8.18 6.04 -10.33
CA ARG A 59 -9.29 6.99 -10.37
C ARG A 59 -9.71 6.98 -11.84
N PRO A 60 -10.91 6.54 -12.22
CA PRO A 60 -11.47 7.01 -13.46
C PRO A 60 -11.56 8.52 -13.26
N MET A 61 -10.59 9.22 -13.83
CA MET A 61 -10.77 10.60 -14.24
C MET A 61 -12.00 10.57 -15.13
N VAL A 62 -13.16 10.79 -14.51
CA VAL A 62 -14.36 11.20 -15.20
C VAL A 62 -13.98 12.56 -15.77
N THR A 63 -13.29 12.54 -16.91
CA THR A 63 -13.28 13.67 -17.81
C THR A 63 -14.72 13.78 -18.26
N ALA A 64 -15.47 14.63 -17.58
CA ALA A 64 -16.68 15.21 -18.12
C ALA A 64 -16.28 16.01 -19.37
N SER A 65 -15.99 15.29 -20.45
CA SER A 65 -15.77 15.81 -21.78
C SER A 65 -17.01 15.42 -22.57
N ARG A 66 -18.02 16.26 -22.52
CA ARG A 66 -18.53 16.96 -23.72
C ARG A 66 -19.55 17.99 -23.27
N LEU A 67 -19.04 19.21 -23.14
CA LEU A 67 -19.81 20.44 -23.24
C LEU A 67 -20.65 20.36 -24.52
N GLU A 68 -21.95 20.55 -24.33
CA GLU A 68 -22.99 20.99 -25.27
C GLU A 68 -22.53 21.21 -26.72
N ASP A 69 -22.92 20.28 -27.61
CA ASP A 69 -22.98 20.52 -29.05
C ASP A 69 -24.32 19.95 -29.52
N LEU A 70 -25.40 20.63 -29.12
CA LEU A 70 -26.72 20.51 -29.71
C LEU A 70 -26.96 21.84 -30.41
N ASP A 71 -26.62 21.94 -31.70
CA ASP A 71 -27.21 22.93 -32.60
C ASP A 71 -28.68 22.53 -32.83
N PRO A 72 -29.68 23.30 -32.37
CA PRO A 72 -31.07 23.00 -32.62
C PRO A 72 -31.57 23.79 -33.83
N ASP A 73 -31.04 23.56 -35.04
CA ASP A 73 -31.63 24.15 -36.26
C ASP A 73 -31.22 23.39 -37.53
N ASP A 74 -31.70 22.14 -37.69
CA ASP A 74 -31.94 21.53 -39.01
C ASP A 74 -32.84 20.28 -38.87
N VAL A 75 -34.14 20.51 -38.59
CA VAL A 75 -35.18 19.52 -38.87
C VAL A 75 -36.49 20.22 -39.21
N GLY A 76 -36.71 20.44 -40.51
CA GLY A 76 -38.03 20.43 -41.16
C GLY A 76 -38.70 21.76 -41.42
#